data_AF-A0A376LHQ7-F1
#
_entry.id   AF-A0A376LHQ7-F1
#
_cell.length_a   1.000
_cell.length_b   1.000
_cell.length_c   1.000
_cell.angle_alpha   90.00
_cell.angle_beta   90.00
_cell.angle_gamma   90.00
#
_symmetry.space_group_name_H-M   'P 1'
#
loop_
_entity.id
_entity.type
_entity.pdbx_description
1 polymer ?
#
loop_
_entity_poly.entity_id
_entity_poly.type
_entity_poly.pdbx_seq_one_letter_code
_entity_poly.pdbx_strand_id
1 'polypeptide(L)'
;MPRWKIRLQSKFEKIKADWQVRHDAVLAAGGLHIIGTERHESRRIDNQLRGRSGRQGDAGSSRFYLSMEDALMRIFASDRVSGMMRKLGMKPGEAIEHPWVTKAIANAQRKVESRNFDIRKQLLEYDDVANDQRRAIYSQRNELLDVSDVSETINSIREDVFKANH
;
A
#
# COMPACT_ATOMS: atom_id res chain seq x y z
N MET A 1 -27.05 40.12 -7.50
CA MET A 1 -25.81 39.31 -7.44
C MET A 1 -24.78 39.85 -8.41
N PRO A 2 -23.47 39.74 -8.14
CA PRO A 2 -22.42 40.24 -9.04
C PRO A 2 -22.44 39.56 -10.42
N ARG A 3 -22.16 40.31 -11.49
CA ARG A 3 -22.16 39.84 -12.89
C ARG A 3 -21.27 38.61 -13.15
N TRP A 4 -20.12 38.54 -12.48
CA TRP A 4 -19.21 37.40 -12.57
C TRP A 4 -19.81 36.11 -11.97
N LYS A 5 -20.62 36.25 -10.91
CA LYS A 5 -21.29 35.13 -10.24
C LYS A 5 -22.35 34.50 -11.14
N ILE A 6 -23.13 35.34 -11.84
CA ILE A 6 -24.13 34.91 -12.83
C ILE A 6 -23.46 34.17 -14.00
N ARG A 7 -22.34 34.71 -14.52
CA ARG A 7 -21.59 34.07 -15.62
C ARG A 7 -21.02 32.71 -15.23
N LEU A 8 -20.52 32.57 -14.00
CA LEU A 8 -20.02 31.30 -13.47
C LEU A 8 -21.15 30.30 -13.26
N GLN A 9 -22.29 30.75 -12.72
CA GLN A 9 -23.48 29.92 -12.51
C GLN A 9 -23.95 29.29 -13.84
N SER A 10 -24.11 30.13 -14.88
CA SER A 10 -24.53 29.67 -16.21
C SER A 10 -23.54 28.68 -16.84
N LYS A 11 -22.22 28.91 -16.68
CA LYS A 11 -21.20 27.95 -17.13
C LYS A 11 -21.29 26.62 -16.38
N PHE A 12 -21.47 26.66 -15.07
CA PHE A 12 -21.61 25.45 -14.24
C PHE A 12 -22.83 24.63 -14.63
N GLU A 13 -23.98 25.27 -14.82
CA GLU A 13 -25.22 24.61 -15.25
C GLU A 13 -25.07 23.92 -16.60
N LYS A 14 -24.45 24.61 -17.57
CA LYS A 14 -24.17 24.02 -18.89
C LYS A 14 -23.26 22.79 -18.78
N ILE A 15 -22.15 22.90 -18.04
CA ILE A 15 -21.21 21.78 -17.84
C ILE A 15 -21.90 20.61 -17.13
N LYS A 16 -22.76 20.89 -16.15
CA LYS A 16 -23.50 19.87 -15.41
C LYS A 16 -24.52 19.14 -16.29
N ALA A 17 -25.23 19.86 -17.16
CA ALA A 17 -26.14 19.27 -18.14
C ALA A 17 -25.39 18.36 -19.12
N ASP A 18 -24.30 18.85 -19.70
CA ASP A 18 -23.44 18.08 -20.62
C ASP A 18 -22.78 16.88 -19.92
N TRP A 19 -22.51 16.98 -18.62
CA TRP A 19 -22.02 15.87 -17.80
C TRP A 19 -23.10 14.82 -17.56
N GLN A 20 -24.33 15.21 -17.25
CA GLN A 20 -25.43 14.29 -16.98
C GLN A 20 -25.70 13.37 -18.17
N VAL A 21 -25.78 13.93 -19.39
CA VAL A 21 -26.00 13.14 -20.62
C VAL A 21 -24.89 12.11 -20.82
N ARG A 22 -23.62 12.49 -20.58
CA ARG A 22 -22.48 11.55 -20.67
C ARG A 22 -22.49 10.53 -19.56
N HIS A 23 -22.87 10.92 -18.34
CA HIS A 23 -22.95 10.03 -17.20
C HIS A 23 -24.00 8.93 -17.43
N ASP A 24 -25.21 9.30 -17.88
CA ASP A 24 -26.28 8.34 -18.17
C ASP A 24 -25.88 7.39 -19.31
N ALA A 25 -25.20 7.89 -20.35
CA ALA A 25 -24.66 7.06 -21.43
C ALA A 25 -23.60 6.06 -20.94
N VAL A 26 -22.70 6.48 -20.04
CA VAL A 26 -21.69 5.60 -19.44
C VAL A 26 -22.33 4.55 -18.53
N LEU A 27 -23.32 4.93 -17.72
CA LEU A 27 -24.06 3.98 -16.88
C LEU A 27 -24.81 2.95 -17.73
N ALA A 28 -25.46 3.39 -18.82
CA ALA A 28 -26.13 2.51 -19.77
C ALA A 28 -25.15 1.54 -20.47
N ALA A 29 -23.89 1.94 -20.67
CA ALA A 29 -22.83 1.09 -21.18
C ALA A 29 -22.24 0.09 -20.14
N GLY A 30 -22.77 0.07 -18.90
CA GLY A 30 -22.31 -0.80 -17.82
C GLY A 30 -21.30 -0.15 -16.86
N GLY A 31 -21.04 1.14 -17.03
CA GLY A 31 -20.18 1.94 -16.16
C GLY A 31 -18.69 1.68 -16.34
N LEU A 32 -17.89 2.08 -15.34
CA LEU A 32 -16.44 1.93 -15.40
C LEU A 32 -16.03 0.45 -15.29
N HIS A 33 -15.33 -0.06 -16.29
CA HIS A 33 -14.70 -1.38 -16.25
C HIS A 33 -13.23 -1.28 -15.86
N ILE A 34 -12.84 -2.01 -14.82
CA ILE A 34 -11.47 -2.06 -14.31
C ILE A 34 -10.81 -3.36 -14.74
N ILE A 35 -9.71 -3.26 -15.47
CA ILE A 35 -8.88 -4.39 -15.88
C ILE A 35 -7.60 -4.40 -15.04
N GLY A 36 -7.45 -5.42 -14.21
CA GLY A 36 -6.18 -5.72 -13.56
C GLY A 36 -5.35 -6.64 -14.45
N THR A 37 -4.14 -6.23 -14.80
CA THR A 37 -3.23 -7.01 -15.66
C THR A 37 -2.37 -8.00 -14.88
N GLU A 38 -2.25 -7.80 -13.57
CA GLU A 38 -1.52 -8.65 -12.64
C GLU A 38 -2.15 -8.54 -11.24
N ARG A 39 -1.63 -9.33 -10.29
CA ARG A 39 -1.94 -9.20 -8.86
C ARG A 39 -0.84 -8.45 -8.13
N HIS A 40 -1.24 -7.51 -7.29
CA HIS A 40 -0.29 -6.88 -6.38
C HIS A 40 0.08 -7.83 -5.25
N GLU A 41 1.20 -7.54 -4.59
CA GLU A 41 1.67 -8.24 -3.39
C GLU A 41 0.66 -8.20 -2.24
N SER A 42 -0.24 -7.22 -2.24
CA SER A 42 -1.30 -7.08 -1.24
C SER A 42 -2.68 -7.05 -1.87
N ARG A 43 -3.59 -7.82 -1.26
CA ARG A 43 -5.01 -7.85 -1.61
C ARG A 43 -5.68 -6.49 -1.41
N ARG A 44 -5.18 -5.68 -0.46
CA ARG A 44 -5.68 -4.33 -0.21
C ARG A 44 -5.51 -3.43 -1.44
N ILE A 45 -4.37 -3.50 -2.12
CA ILE A 45 -4.07 -2.68 -3.31
C ILE A 45 -4.96 -3.13 -4.48
N ASP A 46 -5.13 -4.44 -4.65
CA ASP A 46 -6.09 -4.96 -5.64
C ASP A 46 -7.52 -4.47 -5.38
N ASN A 47 -7.96 -4.48 -4.13
CA ASN A 47 -9.29 -3.98 -3.75
C ASN A 47 -9.43 -2.46 -3.99
N GLN A 48 -8.36 -1.69 -3.80
CA GLN A 48 -8.35 -0.26 -4.13
C GLN A 48 -8.54 -0.03 -5.63
N LEU A 49 -7.93 -0.87 -6.48
CA LEU A 49 -8.13 -0.82 -7.92
C LEU A 49 -9.58 -1.17 -8.28
N ARG A 50 -10.15 -2.26 -7.72
CA ARG A 50 -11.56 -2.62 -7.94
C ARG A 50 -12.53 -1.53 -7.49
N GLY A 51 -12.26 -0.91 -6.34
CA GLY A 51 -13.07 0.16 -5.76
C GLY A 51 -13.06 1.47 -6.54
N ARG A 52 -12.30 1.56 -7.65
CA ARG A 52 -12.41 2.71 -8.58
C ARG A 52 -13.71 2.68 -9.38
N SER A 53 -14.25 1.49 -9.67
CA SER A 53 -15.56 1.31 -10.30
C SER A 53 -16.71 1.31 -9.29
N GLY A 54 -17.94 1.58 -9.76
CA GLY A 54 -19.17 1.43 -8.98
C GLY A 54 -19.27 2.34 -7.75
N ARG A 55 -18.76 3.57 -7.86
CA ARG A 55 -18.82 4.56 -6.77
C ARG A 55 -20.26 5.05 -6.60
N GLN A 56 -20.68 5.31 -5.36
CA GLN A 56 -22.04 5.81 -5.04
C GLN A 56 -23.18 4.92 -5.55
N GLY A 57 -22.93 3.63 -5.81
CA GLY A 57 -23.94 2.70 -6.33
C GLY A 57 -24.06 2.69 -7.86
N ASP A 58 -23.19 3.41 -8.57
CA ASP A 58 -23.11 3.36 -10.03
C ASP A 58 -22.85 1.93 -10.55
N ALA A 59 -23.29 1.66 -11.78
CA ALA A 59 -22.88 0.47 -12.50
C ALA A 59 -21.35 0.46 -12.68
N GLY A 60 -20.75 -0.72 -12.63
CA GLY A 60 -19.32 -0.89 -12.81
C GLY A 60 -18.92 -2.34 -12.69
N SER A 61 -17.75 -2.68 -13.22
CA SER A 61 -17.24 -4.05 -13.18
C SER A 61 -15.73 -4.06 -13.06
N SER A 62 -15.19 -5.17 -12.55
CA SER A 62 -13.75 -5.35 -12.46
C SER A 62 -13.38 -6.79 -12.76
N ARG A 63 -12.30 -6.99 -13.53
CA ARG A 63 -11.76 -8.32 -13.82
C ARG A 63 -10.23 -8.27 -13.79
N PHE A 64 -9.64 -9.31 -13.24
CA PHE A 64 -8.19 -9.47 -13.20
C PHE A 64 -7.80 -10.61 -14.12
N TYR A 65 -6.81 -10.36 -14.95
CA TYR A 65 -6.13 -11.35 -15.77
C TYR A 65 -4.74 -11.54 -15.18
N LEU A 66 -4.26 -12.77 -15.18
CA LEU A 66 -2.96 -13.12 -14.65
C LEU A 66 -2.29 -14.10 -15.59
N SER A 67 -0.96 -14.03 -15.65
CA SER A 67 -0.11 -15.04 -16.25
C SER A 67 0.65 -15.82 -15.19
N MET A 68 1.00 -17.07 -15.51
CA MET A 68 1.91 -17.87 -14.70
C MET A 68 3.33 -17.28 -14.62
N GLU A 69 3.66 -16.37 -15.55
CA GLU A 69 4.95 -15.68 -15.62
C GLU A 69 4.95 -14.34 -14.85
N ASP A 70 3.85 -13.96 -14.21
CA ASP A 70 3.77 -12.71 -13.44
C ASP A 70 4.69 -12.75 -12.22
N ALA A 71 5.08 -11.57 -11.70
CA ALA A 71 6.01 -11.48 -10.57
C ALA A 71 5.51 -12.23 -9.32
N LEU A 72 4.24 -12.04 -8.96
CA LEU A 72 3.63 -12.77 -7.85
C LEU A 72 3.66 -14.28 -8.12
N MET A 73 3.32 -14.71 -9.34
CA MET A 73 3.33 -16.13 -9.67
C MET A 73 4.73 -16.69 -9.65
N ARG A 74 5.77 -16.01 -10.14
CA ARG A 74 7.16 -16.47 -10.07
C ARG A 74 7.67 -16.73 -8.64
N ILE A 75 7.23 -15.93 -7.67
CA ILE A 75 7.62 -16.12 -6.26
C ILE A 75 7.03 -17.44 -5.69
N PHE A 76 5.91 -17.92 -6.22
CA PHE A 76 5.17 -19.08 -5.68
C PHE A 76 4.99 -20.26 -6.62
N ALA A 77 5.19 -20.06 -7.92
CA ALA A 77 5.17 -21.07 -8.96
C ALA A 77 6.46 -21.87 -8.81
N SER A 78 6.52 -22.66 -7.75
CA SER A 78 7.45 -23.78 -7.68
C SER A 78 7.33 -24.57 -8.98
N ASP A 79 8.45 -25.13 -9.45
CA ASP A 79 8.49 -26.00 -10.64
C ASP A 79 7.41 -27.10 -10.60
N ARG A 80 6.99 -27.47 -9.38
CA ARG A 80 5.92 -28.43 -9.08
C ARG A 80 4.52 -27.96 -9.51
N VAL A 81 4.16 -26.70 -9.29
CA VAL A 81 2.85 -26.14 -9.70
C VAL A 81 2.80 -25.99 -11.21
N SER A 82 3.86 -25.44 -11.81
CA SER A 82 4.01 -25.34 -13.26
C SER A 82 4.03 -26.72 -13.93
N GLY A 83 4.67 -27.71 -13.31
CA GLY A 83 4.69 -29.11 -13.75
C GLY A 83 3.31 -29.79 -13.70
N MET A 84 2.52 -29.51 -12.67
CA MET A 84 1.17 -30.05 -12.53
C MET A 84 0.21 -29.49 -13.60
N MET A 85 0.32 -28.19 -13.90
CA MET A 85 -0.48 -27.56 -14.97
C MET A 85 -0.14 -28.11 -16.36
N ARG A 86 1.15 -28.33 -16.65
CA ARG A 86 1.58 -28.99 -17.90
C ARG A 86 1.01 -30.41 -18.03
N LYS A 87 0.96 -31.17 -16.93
CA LYS A 87 0.39 -32.53 -16.91
C LYS A 87 -1.13 -32.56 -17.08
N LEU A 88 -1.83 -31.50 -16.70
CA LEU A 88 -3.28 -31.36 -16.90
C LEU A 88 -3.66 -31.09 -18.37
N GLY A 89 -2.68 -30.98 -19.29
CA GLY A 89 -2.94 -30.89 -20.73
C GLY A 89 -3.44 -29.53 -21.20
N MET A 90 -3.29 -28.47 -20.40
CA MET A 90 -3.72 -27.13 -20.76
C MET A 90 -2.89 -26.60 -21.94
N LYS A 91 -3.56 -26.16 -23.00
CA LYS A 91 -2.91 -25.61 -24.19
C LYS A 91 -2.60 -24.12 -24.01
N PRO A 92 -1.53 -23.60 -24.63
CA PRO A 92 -1.28 -22.16 -24.68
C PRO A 92 -2.50 -21.43 -25.26
N GLY A 93 -3.00 -20.42 -24.54
CA GLY A 93 -4.14 -19.60 -24.96
C GLY A 93 -5.49 -20.01 -24.35
N GLU A 94 -5.58 -21.12 -23.62
CA GLU A 94 -6.80 -21.48 -22.87
C GLU A 94 -6.85 -20.78 -21.50
N ALA A 95 -7.98 -20.15 -21.20
CA ALA A 95 -8.19 -19.51 -19.91
C ALA A 95 -8.25 -20.55 -18.80
N ILE A 96 -7.45 -20.34 -17.77
CA ILE A 96 -7.39 -21.22 -16.62
C ILE A 96 -8.43 -20.78 -15.59
N GLU A 97 -9.61 -21.40 -15.61
CA GLU A 97 -10.68 -21.14 -14.64
C GLU A 97 -10.96 -22.39 -13.81
N HIS A 98 -10.28 -22.53 -12.67
CA HIS A 98 -10.66 -23.52 -11.68
C HIS A 98 -10.44 -22.98 -10.25
N PRO A 99 -11.19 -23.46 -9.23
CA PRO A 99 -11.14 -22.90 -7.88
C PRO A 99 -9.79 -23.04 -7.16
N TRP A 100 -9.05 -24.12 -7.42
CA TRP A 100 -7.76 -24.43 -6.77
C TRP A 100 -6.61 -23.41 -6.98
N VAL A 101 -6.50 -22.75 -8.14
CA VAL A 101 -5.50 -21.76 -8.54
C VAL A 101 -5.93 -20.43 -8.01
N THR A 102 -7.22 -20.10 -8.06
CA THR A 102 -7.74 -18.95 -7.33
C THR A 102 -7.36 -19.03 -5.85
N LYS A 103 -7.50 -20.22 -5.23
CA LYS A 103 -7.06 -20.45 -3.85
C LYS A 103 -5.53 -20.38 -3.68
N ALA A 104 -4.76 -20.94 -4.63
CA ALA A 104 -3.30 -20.89 -4.60
C ALA A 104 -2.77 -19.45 -4.71
N ILE A 105 -3.32 -18.65 -5.63
CA ILE A 105 -3.02 -17.22 -5.79
C ILE A 105 -3.35 -16.44 -4.51
N ALA A 106 -4.52 -16.70 -3.91
CA ALA A 106 -4.90 -16.04 -2.66
C ALA A 106 -3.93 -16.40 -1.50
N ASN A 107 -3.47 -17.65 -1.43
CA ASN A 107 -2.48 -18.08 -0.45
C ASN A 107 -1.10 -17.45 -0.70
N ALA A 108 -0.70 -17.34 -1.97
CA ALA A 108 0.52 -16.65 -2.37
C ALA A 108 0.51 -15.20 -1.90
N GLN A 109 -0.55 -14.43 -2.19
CA GLN A 109 -0.70 -13.05 -1.71
C GLN A 109 -0.59 -12.95 -0.18
N ARG A 110 -1.32 -13.81 0.56
CA ARG A 110 -1.24 -13.80 2.05
C ARG A 110 0.18 -14.05 2.56
N LYS A 111 0.94 -14.93 1.91
CA LYS A 111 2.32 -15.22 2.32
C LYS A 111 3.26 -14.05 2.02
N VAL A 112 3.07 -13.31 0.92
CA VAL A 112 3.82 -12.06 0.68
C VAL A 112 3.45 -11.00 1.71
N GLU A 113 2.16 -10.84 2.01
CA GLU A 113 1.69 -9.90 3.02
C GLU A 113 2.30 -10.20 4.39
N SER A 114 2.33 -11.47 4.81
CA SER A 114 2.99 -11.89 6.05
C SER A 114 4.48 -11.55 6.04
N ARG A 115 5.20 -11.89 4.96
CA ARG A 115 6.63 -11.56 4.85
C ARG A 115 6.88 -10.06 4.95
N ASN A 116 6.08 -9.24 4.28
CA ASN A 116 6.17 -7.79 4.33
C ASN A 116 5.80 -7.23 5.72
N PHE A 117 4.94 -7.92 6.47
CA PHE A 117 4.65 -7.58 7.86
C PHE A 117 5.85 -7.90 8.77
N ASP A 118 6.44 -9.09 8.63
CA ASP A 118 7.59 -9.52 9.43
C ASP A 118 8.80 -8.60 9.21
N ILE A 119 9.09 -8.23 7.95
CA ILE A 119 10.15 -7.26 7.63
C ILE A 119 9.91 -5.93 8.32
N ARG A 120 8.67 -5.41 8.27
CA ARG A 120 8.32 -4.14 8.92
C ARG A 120 8.43 -4.23 10.43
N LYS A 121 8.03 -5.36 11.02
CA LYS A 121 8.15 -5.61 12.45
C LYS A 121 9.63 -5.59 12.88
N GLN A 122 10.48 -6.31 12.16
CA GLN A 122 11.91 -6.34 12.47
C GLN A 122 12.56 -4.95 12.34
N LEU A 123 12.21 -4.18 11.30
CA LEU A 123 12.68 -2.80 11.16
C LEU A 123 12.24 -1.91 12.32
N LEU A 124 11.00 -2.07 12.81
CA LEU A 124 10.50 -1.33 13.97
C LEU A 124 11.27 -1.72 15.25
N GLU A 125 11.52 -3.01 15.47
CA GLU A 125 12.27 -3.48 16.63
C GLU A 125 13.70 -2.91 16.68
N TYR A 126 14.37 -2.79 15.53
CA TYR A 126 15.68 -2.12 15.46
C TYR A 126 15.57 -0.60 15.68
N ASP A 127 14.55 0.04 15.12
CA ASP A 127 14.32 1.47 15.33
C ASP A 127 14.00 1.79 16.79
N ASP A 128 13.24 0.94 17.49
CA ASP A 128 12.87 1.13 18.89
C ASP A 128 14.12 1.28 19.77
N VAL A 129 15.11 0.39 19.62
CA VAL A 129 16.38 0.47 20.36
C VAL A 129 17.15 1.76 20.01
N ALA A 130 17.25 2.08 18.72
CA ALA A 130 17.95 3.28 18.27
C ALA A 130 17.23 4.58 18.72
N ASN A 131 15.90 4.53 18.82
CA ASN A 131 15.06 5.64 19.24
C ASN A 131 15.14 5.86 20.75
N ASP A 132 15.21 4.81 21.55
CA ASP A 132 15.42 4.91 23.00
C ASP A 132 16.78 5.55 23.31
N GLN A 133 17.84 5.14 22.58
CA GLN A 133 19.15 5.80 22.66
C GLN A 133 19.08 7.28 22.26
N ARG A 134 18.41 7.60 21.14
CA ARG A 134 18.19 8.98 20.72
C ARG A 134 17.46 9.79 21.78
N ARG A 135 16.41 9.25 22.40
CA ARG A 135 15.64 9.92 23.44
C ARG A 135 16.49 10.21 24.68
N ALA A 136 17.29 9.26 25.13
CA ALA A 136 18.20 9.47 26.26
C ALA A 136 19.19 10.62 25.99
N ILE A 137 19.86 10.58 24.84
CA ILE A 137 20.80 11.63 24.44
C ILE A 137 20.12 12.98 24.24
N TYR A 138 18.95 13.01 23.60
CA TYR A 138 18.21 14.26 23.39
C TYR A 138 17.69 14.86 24.70
N SER A 139 17.28 14.02 25.65
CA SER A 139 16.89 14.47 26.99
C SER A 139 18.07 15.13 27.70
N GLN A 140 19.22 14.45 27.77
CA GLN A 140 20.43 15.01 28.40
C GLN A 140 20.91 16.28 27.70
N ARG A 141 20.89 16.28 26.36
CA ARG A 141 21.28 17.45 25.57
C ARG A 141 20.37 18.65 25.88
N ASN A 142 19.07 18.44 25.91
CA ASN A 142 18.12 19.53 26.17
C ASN A 142 18.25 20.03 27.62
N GLU A 143 18.41 19.13 28.59
CA GLU A 143 18.67 19.49 29.98
C GLU A 143 19.91 20.39 30.13
N LEU A 144 21.03 20.04 29.47
CA LEU A 144 22.25 20.85 29.45
C LEU A 144 22.10 22.19 28.73
N LEU A 145 21.25 22.26 27.69
CA LEU A 145 21.03 23.50 26.93
C LEU A 145 20.05 24.46 27.62
N ASP A 146 19.14 23.94 28.45
CA ASP A 146 18.12 24.72 29.14
C ASP A 146 18.61 25.32 30.47
N VAL A 147 19.67 24.78 31.07
CA VAL A 147 20.29 25.35 32.29
C VAL A 147 21.23 26.51 31.97
N SER A 148 21.21 27.52 32.85
CA SER A 148 22.05 28.72 32.71
C SER A 148 23.52 28.51 33.12
N ASP A 149 23.80 27.50 33.95
CA ASP A 149 25.15 27.13 34.39
C ASP A 149 25.30 25.61 34.39
N VAL A 150 26.34 25.12 33.73
CA VAL A 150 26.66 23.69 33.55
C VAL A 150 27.83 23.22 34.44
N SER A 151 28.38 24.10 35.27
CA SER A 151 29.59 23.85 36.07
C SER A 151 29.44 22.66 37.02
N GLU A 152 28.25 22.49 37.62
CA GLU A 152 27.96 21.36 38.51
C GLU A 152 28.02 20.01 37.76
N THR A 153 27.38 19.93 36.59
CA THR A 153 27.39 18.72 35.76
C THR A 153 28.81 18.38 35.29
N ILE A 154 29.60 19.38 34.90
CA ILE A 154 31.01 19.21 34.51
C ILE A 154 31.83 18.65 35.68
N ASN A 155 31.67 19.20 36.89
CA ASN A 155 32.41 18.74 38.07
C ASN A 155 32.03 17.31 38.47
N SER A 156 30.74 16.95 38.40
CA SER A 156 30.28 15.58 38.64
C SER A 156 30.92 14.59 37.65
N ILE A 157 30.87 14.89 36.35
CA ILE A 157 31.48 14.04 35.31
C ILE A 157 32.99 13.90 35.55
N ARG A 158 33.67 15.00 35.94
CA ARG A 158 35.10 14.99 36.23
C ARG A 158 35.42 14.03 37.38
N GLU A 159 34.69 14.09 38.48
CA GLU A 159 34.90 13.17 39.61
C GLU A 159 34.68 11.70 39.23
N ASP A 160 33.62 11.41 38.47
CA ASP A 160 33.31 10.05 38.04
C ASP A 160 34.41 9.44 37.16
N VAL A 161 34.97 10.23 36.23
CA VAL A 161 36.07 9.80 35.36
C VAL A 161 37.36 9.52 36.16
N PHE A 162 37.65 10.32 37.20
CA PHE A 162 38.82 10.06 38.05
C PHE A 162 38.65 8.79 38.90
N LYS A 163 37.43 8.50 39.37
CA LYS A 163 37.12 7.28 40.14
C LYS A 163 37.11 6.02 39.27
N ALA A 164 36.67 6.10 38.02
CA ALA A 164 36.63 4.95 37.10
C ALA A 164 38.02 4.53 36.57
N ASN A 165 39.02 5.41 36.65
CA ASN A 165 40.39 5.16 36.20
C ASN A 165 41.33 4.72 37.34
N HIS A 166 40.80 4.39 38.52
CA HIS A 166 41.49 3.74 39.65
C HIS A 166 40.79 2.43 39.99
#